data_AF-Q9CHV7-F1
#
_entry.id   AF-Q9CHV7-F1
#
_cell.length_a   1.000
_cell.length_b   1.000
_cell.length_c   1.000
_cell.angle_alpha   90.00
_cell.angle_beta   90.00
_cell.angle_gamma   90.00
#
_symmetry.space_group_name_H-M   'P 1'
#
loop_
_entity.id
_entity.type
_entity.pdbx_description
1 polymer ?
#
loop_
_entity_poly.entity_id
_entity_poly.type
_entity_poly.pdbx_seq_one_letter_code
_entity_poly.pdbx_strand_id
1 'polypeptide(L)'
;MGACGQDLIELLTFMRENFKLYPKGFLAFVSFMQSQGKNVLESTVGNVLPSNLIIMERLLARAQERGEAREKIGQTAKLLPFQMTRYHMLLEGQSMNDKQINELVDEVLLPIYIKNT
;
A
#
# COMPACT_ATOMS: atom_id res chain seq x y z
N MET A 1 -18.12 -7.15 6.23
CA MET A 1 -16.70 -7.20 5.84
C MET A 1 -16.05 -8.40 6.51
N GLY A 2 -15.35 -9.26 5.75
CA GLY A 2 -14.65 -10.45 6.28
C GLY A 2 -13.29 -10.10 6.91
N ALA A 3 -12.60 -11.07 7.48
CA ALA A 3 -11.32 -10.82 8.18
C ALA A 3 -10.23 -10.34 7.20
N CYS A 4 -10.22 -10.79 5.95
CA CYS A 4 -9.32 -10.27 4.91
C CYS A 4 -9.53 -8.77 4.63
N GLY A 5 -10.79 -8.30 4.65
CA GLY A 5 -11.08 -6.87 4.48
C GLY A 5 -10.53 -6.05 5.65
N GLN A 6 -10.71 -6.55 6.87
CA GLN A 6 -10.15 -5.93 8.07
C GLN A 6 -8.62 -5.90 8.04
N ASP A 7 -7.96 -7.01 7.68
CA ASP A 7 -6.49 -7.09 7.51
C ASP A 7 -5.99 -6.02 6.50
N LEU A 8 -6.72 -5.78 5.40
CA LEU A 8 -6.38 -4.78 4.39
C LEU A 8 -6.57 -3.34 4.91
N ILE A 9 -7.66 -3.07 5.64
CA ILE A 9 -7.88 -1.76 6.26
C ILE A 9 -6.76 -1.46 7.26
N GLU A 10 -6.35 -2.44 8.07
CA GLU A 10 -5.26 -2.28 9.03
C GLU A 10 -3.94 -1.98 8.33
N LEU A 11 -3.63 -2.69 7.24
CA LEU A 11 -2.46 -2.41 6.40
C LEU A 11 -2.47 -0.96 5.88
N LEU A 12 -3.59 -0.51 5.30
CA LEU A 12 -3.70 0.83 4.75
C LEU A 12 -3.70 1.93 5.83
N THR A 13 -4.28 1.63 6.99
CA THR A 13 -4.25 2.52 8.16
C THR A 13 -2.83 2.67 8.68
N PHE A 14 -2.08 1.57 8.82
CA PHE A 14 -0.67 1.61 9.19
C PHE A 14 0.13 2.45 8.20
N MET A 15 -0.08 2.26 6.90
CA MET A 15 0.59 3.07 5.87
C MET A 15 0.27 4.56 6.02
N ARG A 16 -1.00 4.90 6.21
CA ARG A 16 -1.46 6.27 6.47
C ARG A 16 -0.79 6.89 7.71
N GLU A 17 -0.68 6.17 8.81
CA GLU A 17 -0.08 6.70 10.03
C GLU A 17 1.42 6.96 9.86
N ASN A 18 2.09 6.10 9.09
CA ASN A 18 3.50 6.27 8.72
C ASN A 18 3.71 7.31 7.61
N PHE A 19 2.64 7.85 6.99
CA PHE A 19 2.72 8.96 6.03
C PHE A 19 3.46 10.17 6.57
N LYS A 20 3.43 10.40 7.89
CA LYS A 20 4.11 11.54 8.52
C LYS A 20 5.62 11.59 8.23
N LEU A 21 6.21 10.46 7.79
CA LEU A 21 7.60 10.38 7.31
C LEU A 21 7.82 11.05 5.94
N TYR A 22 6.76 11.30 5.16
CA TYR A 22 6.78 11.97 3.86
C TYR A 22 6.17 13.37 4.00
N PRO A 23 6.96 14.39 4.38
CA PRO A 23 6.43 15.73 4.64
C PRO A 23 5.83 16.36 3.39
N LYS A 24 4.95 17.36 3.57
CA LYS A 24 4.50 18.22 2.47
C LYS A 24 5.71 18.75 1.69
N GLY A 25 5.64 18.68 0.37
CA GLY A 25 6.77 19.06 -0.50
C GLY A 25 7.86 18.00 -0.61
N PHE A 26 7.63 16.75 -0.19
CA PHE A 26 8.60 15.66 -0.31
C PHE A 26 9.19 15.54 -1.72
N LEU A 27 8.38 15.60 -2.77
CA LEU A 27 8.89 15.54 -4.16
C LEU A 27 9.75 16.76 -4.53
N ALA A 28 9.37 17.96 -4.07
CA ALA A 28 10.17 19.16 -4.28
C ALA A 28 11.51 19.09 -3.51
N PHE A 29 11.49 18.57 -2.28
CA PHE A 29 12.68 18.29 -1.49
C PHE A 29 13.59 17.28 -2.18
N VAL A 30 13.05 16.15 -2.65
CA VAL A 30 13.81 15.14 -3.41
C VAL A 30 14.43 15.78 -4.65
N SER A 31 13.67 16.57 -5.41
CA SER A 31 14.17 17.27 -6.60
C SER A 31 15.33 18.23 -6.27
N PHE A 32 15.19 19.03 -5.20
CA PHE A 32 16.22 19.93 -4.73
C PHE A 32 17.49 19.21 -4.22
N MET A 33 17.33 18.06 -3.59
CA MET A 33 18.48 17.25 -3.15
C MET A 33 19.18 16.59 -4.34
N GLN A 34 18.41 16.15 -5.33
CA GLN A 34 18.94 15.57 -6.56
C GLN A 34 19.68 16.61 -7.41
N SER A 35 19.22 17.87 -7.45
CA SER A 35 19.97 18.96 -8.10
C SER A 35 21.30 19.27 -7.40
N GLN A 36 21.47 18.85 -6.14
CA GLN A 36 22.73 18.92 -5.40
C GLN A 36 23.57 17.63 -5.52
N GLY A 37 23.20 16.71 -6.42
CA GLY A 37 23.92 15.44 -6.64
C GLY A 37 23.67 14.38 -5.58
N LYS A 38 22.66 14.54 -4.70
CA LYS A 38 22.32 13.57 -3.66
C LYS A 38 21.19 12.64 -4.12
N ASN A 39 21.40 11.32 -4.02
CA ASN A 39 20.37 10.33 -4.34
C ASN A 39 19.47 10.01 -3.12
N VAL A 40 18.69 11.02 -2.70
CA VAL A 40 17.84 10.91 -1.50
C VAL A 40 16.68 9.96 -1.71
N LEU A 41 16.10 9.92 -2.92
CA LEU A 41 14.95 9.07 -3.21
C LEU A 41 15.24 7.59 -2.93
N GLU A 42 16.38 7.08 -3.42
CA GLU A 42 16.78 5.71 -3.15
C GLU A 42 17.07 5.47 -1.66
N SER A 43 17.68 6.43 -0.96
CA SER A 43 17.96 6.30 0.48
C SER A 43 16.72 6.38 1.38
N THR A 44 15.66 7.07 0.94
CA THR A 44 14.44 7.31 1.72
C THR A 44 13.33 6.32 1.36
N VAL A 45 13.19 5.97 0.08
CA VAL A 45 12.15 5.07 -0.41
C VAL A 45 12.69 3.65 -0.62
N GLY A 46 13.99 3.48 -0.90
CA GLY A 46 14.64 2.17 -1.01
C GLY A 46 14.00 1.20 -1.98
N ASN A 47 14.58 0.00 -2.10
CA ASN A 47 13.88 -1.12 -2.72
C ASN A 47 12.90 -1.73 -1.71
N VAL A 48 11.75 -1.09 -1.52
CA VAL A 48 10.65 -1.56 -0.66
C VAL A 48 9.80 -2.66 -1.30
N LEU A 49 10.03 -2.98 -2.57
CA LEU A 49 9.22 -3.94 -3.31
C LEU A 49 9.27 -5.35 -2.71
N PRO A 50 10.44 -5.93 -2.35
CA PRO A 50 10.51 -7.22 -1.67
C PRO A 50 9.73 -7.24 -0.35
N SER A 51 9.89 -6.20 0.48
CA SER A 51 9.20 -6.10 1.77
C SER A 51 7.67 -6.02 1.60
N ASN A 52 7.20 -5.22 0.64
CA ASN A 52 5.79 -5.12 0.31
C ASN A 52 5.19 -6.47 -0.12
N LEU A 53 5.91 -7.20 -0.97
CA LEU A 53 5.49 -8.53 -1.40
C LEU A 53 5.40 -9.48 -0.21
N ILE A 54 6.42 -9.52 0.66
CA ILE A 54 6.41 -10.37 1.86
C ILE A 54 5.22 -10.07 2.77
N ILE A 55 4.90 -8.79 2.99
CA ILE A 55 3.73 -8.35 3.79
C ILE A 55 2.45 -8.92 3.18
N MET A 56 2.27 -8.79 1.87
CA MET A 56 1.07 -9.27 1.19
C MET A 56 0.99 -10.78 1.08
N GLU A 57 2.11 -11.49 0.90
CA GLU A 57 2.12 -12.95 0.96
C GLU A 57 1.63 -13.43 2.33
N ARG A 58 2.10 -12.82 3.43
CA ARG A 58 1.67 -13.18 4.78
C ARG A 58 0.21 -12.85 5.04
N LEU A 59 -0.26 -11.69 4.58
CA LEU A 59 -1.67 -11.29 4.73
C LEU A 59 -2.58 -12.25 3.98
N LEU A 60 -2.27 -12.53 2.71
CA LEU A 60 -3.07 -13.40 1.86
C LEU A 60 -3.00 -14.86 2.29
N ALA A 61 -1.86 -15.34 2.81
CA ALA A 61 -1.76 -16.69 3.38
C ALA A 61 -2.73 -16.89 4.55
N ARG A 62 -2.81 -15.93 5.48
CA ARG A 62 -3.81 -15.98 6.58
C ARG A 62 -5.24 -15.96 6.06
N ALA A 63 -5.53 -15.14 5.05
CA ALA A 63 -6.85 -15.11 4.42
C ALA A 63 -7.19 -16.42 3.69
N GLN A 64 -6.20 -17.09 3.10
CA GLN A 64 -6.36 -18.41 2.48
C GLN A 64 -6.60 -19.52 3.51
N GLU A 65 -5.89 -19.49 4.64
CA GLU A 65 -6.13 -20.40 5.77
C GLU A 65 -7.57 -20.29 6.30
N ARG A 66 -8.16 -19.09 6.24
CA ARG A 66 -9.57 -18.83 6.57
C ARG A 66 -10.56 -19.16 5.45
N GLY A 67 -10.07 -19.54 4.26
CA GLY A 67 -10.90 -19.82 3.08
C GLY A 67 -11.48 -18.57 2.39
N GLU A 68 -10.98 -17.37 2.71
CA GLU A 68 -11.50 -16.09 2.19
C GLU A 68 -10.84 -15.69 0.86
N ALA A 69 -9.52 -15.84 0.77
CA ALA A 69 -8.73 -15.38 -0.38
C ALA A 69 -8.56 -16.46 -1.45
N ARG A 70 -8.52 -16.04 -2.72
CA ARG A 70 -8.25 -16.94 -3.85
C ARG A 70 -6.77 -17.34 -3.92
N GLU A 71 -6.51 -18.43 -4.62
CA GLU A 71 -5.15 -18.88 -4.91
C GLU A 71 -4.51 -18.08 -6.05
N LYS A 72 -3.17 -18.18 -6.15
CA LYS A 72 -2.37 -17.69 -7.30
C LYS A 72 -2.58 -16.20 -7.62
N ILE A 73 -2.58 -15.35 -6.60
CA ILE A 73 -2.61 -13.89 -6.78
C ILE A 73 -1.22 -13.43 -7.27
N GLY A 74 -1.19 -12.77 -8.43
CA GLY A 74 0.04 -12.28 -9.05
C GLY A 74 0.67 -11.12 -8.29
N GLN A 75 1.98 -10.89 -8.50
CA GLN A 75 2.74 -9.84 -7.83
C GLN A 75 2.17 -8.44 -8.06
N THR A 76 1.73 -8.12 -9.28
CA THR A 76 1.11 -6.83 -9.61
C THR A 76 -0.11 -6.55 -8.72
N ALA A 77 -0.98 -7.54 -8.56
CA ALA A 77 -2.14 -7.43 -7.68
C ALA A 77 -1.72 -7.25 -6.22
N LYS A 78 -0.70 -7.95 -5.75
CA LYS A 78 -0.16 -7.81 -4.38
C LYS A 78 0.41 -6.40 -4.13
N LEU A 79 0.98 -5.74 -5.14
CA LEU A 79 1.59 -4.43 -4.97
C LEU A 79 0.59 -3.26 -5.00
N LEU A 80 -0.63 -3.50 -5.50
CA LEU A 80 -1.65 -2.47 -5.71
C LEU A 80 -1.97 -1.61 -4.47
N PRO A 81 -2.15 -2.17 -3.25
CA PRO A 81 -2.49 -1.38 -2.06
C PRO A 81 -1.41 -0.34 -1.76
N PHE A 82 -0.13 -0.72 -1.91
CA PHE A 82 1.00 0.17 -1.68
C PHE A 82 1.13 1.24 -2.76
N GLN A 83 0.90 0.88 -4.02
CA GLN A 83 0.98 1.81 -5.15
C GLN A 83 -0.11 2.88 -5.06
N MET A 84 -1.36 2.50 -4.80
CA MET A 84 -2.48 3.42 -4.62
C MET A 84 -2.26 4.35 -3.43
N THR A 85 -1.80 3.80 -2.31
CA THR A 85 -1.51 4.60 -1.13
C THR A 85 -0.41 5.64 -1.39
N ARG A 86 0.67 5.25 -2.07
CA ARG A 86 1.76 6.18 -2.43
C ARG A 86 1.32 7.26 -3.40
N TYR A 87 0.39 6.97 -4.31
CA TYR A 87 -0.17 7.98 -5.21
C TYR A 87 -0.77 9.13 -4.41
N HIS A 88 -1.68 8.83 -3.48
CA HIS A 88 -2.27 9.85 -2.59
C HIS A 88 -1.19 10.59 -1.81
N MET A 89 -0.27 9.85 -1.19
CA MET A 89 0.77 10.44 -0.35
C MET A 89 1.71 11.38 -1.11
N LEU A 90 2.19 10.97 -2.28
CA LEU A 90 3.25 11.68 -3.01
C LEU A 90 2.68 12.77 -3.93
N LEU A 91 1.56 12.51 -4.59
CA LEU A 91 1.01 13.41 -5.62
C LEU A 91 -0.08 14.32 -5.08
N GLU A 92 -0.95 13.81 -4.20
CA GLU A 92 -1.98 14.66 -3.57
C GLU A 92 -1.47 15.34 -2.30
N GLY A 93 -0.33 14.89 -1.77
CA GLY A 93 0.29 15.46 -0.57
C GLY A 93 -0.53 15.23 0.71
N GLN A 94 -1.40 14.21 0.68
CA GLN A 94 -2.28 13.84 1.78
C GLN A 94 -2.39 12.31 1.87
N SER A 95 -2.65 11.79 3.08
CA SER A 95 -3.01 10.40 3.24
C SER A 95 -4.50 10.19 3.00
N MET A 96 -4.88 8.96 2.64
CA MET A 96 -6.30 8.58 2.50
C MET A 96 -7.04 8.72 3.83
N ASN A 97 -8.25 9.29 3.81
CA ASN A 97 -9.15 9.26 4.97
C ASN A 97 -9.82 7.88 5.12
N ASP A 98 -10.56 7.67 6.21
CA ASP A 98 -11.21 6.37 6.48
C ASP A 98 -12.17 5.96 5.35
N LYS A 99 -12.94 6.91 4.81
CA LYS A 99 -13.86 6.64 3.70
C LYS A 99 -13.10 6.13 2.47
N GLN A 100 -12.03 6.81 2.07
CA GLN A 100 -11.19 6.42 0.93
C GLN A 100 -10.53 5.06 1.14
N ILE A 101 -10.09 4.75 2.37
CA ILE A 101 -9.54 3.43 2.71
C ILE A 101 -10.60 2.34 2.54
N ASN A 102 -11.80 2.55 3.08
CA ASN A 102 -12.90 1.58 2.96
C ASN A 102 -13.32 1.39 1.49
N GLU A 103 -13.48 2.47 0.73
CA GLU A 103 -13.81 2.42 -0.71
C GLU A 103 -12.73 1.67 -1.49
N LEU A 104 -11.45 1.95 -1.25
CA LEU A 104 -10.35 1.21 -1.90
C LEU A 104 -10.40 -0.29 -1.56
N VAL A 105 -10.69 -0.63 -0.30
CA VAL A 105 -10.77 -2.03 0.13
C VAL A 105 -11.97 -2.74 -0.50
N ASP A 106 -13.17 -2.17 -0.38
CA ASP A 106 -14.41 -2.81 -0.78
C ASP A 106 -14.59 -2.85 -2.29
N GLU A 107 -14.23 -1.77 -3.00
CA GLU A 107 -14.50 -1.64 -4.43
C GLU A 107 -13.38 -2.16 -5.32
N VAL A 108 -12.14 -2.23 -4.81
CA VAL A 108 -10.97 -2.59 -5.62
C VAL A 108 -10.23 -3.80 -5.06
N LEU A 109 -9.77 -3.73 -3.81
CA LEU A 109 -8.84 -4.75 -3.29
C LEU A 109 -9.54 -6.08 -3.02
N LEU A 110 -10.68 -6.08 -2.33
CA LEU A 110 -11.43 -7.29 -2.03
C LEU A 110 -11.82 -8.04 -3.32
N PRO A 111 -12.44 -7.40 -4.33
CA PRO A 111 -12.74 -8.07 -5.61
C PRO A 111 -11.53 -8.75 -6.28
N ILE A 112 -10.33 -8.23 -6.06
CA ILE A 112 -9.09 -8.80 -6.60
C ILE A 112 -8.60 -10.00 -5.79
N TYR A 113 -8.83 -10.03 -4.47
CA TYR A 113 -8.21 -10.99 -3.55
C TYR A 113 -9.14 -12.09 -3.07
N ILE A 114 -10.44 -11.84 -2.96
CA ILE A 114 -11.38 -12.83 -2.45
C ILE A 114 -11.64 -13.91 -3.50
N LYS A 115 -12.00 -15.10 -3.02
CA LYS A 115 -12.49 -16.16 -3.87
C LYS A 115 -13.88 -15.78 -4.38
N ASN A 116 -14.06 -15.75 -5.70
CA ASN A 116 -15.41 -15.68 -6.27
C ASN A 116 -16.10 -17.02 -5.94
N THR A 117 -16.98 -16.99 -4.95
CA THR A 117 -18.01 -18.02 -4.75
C THR A 117 -19.13 -17.85 -5.75
#